data_AF-A0A7C4PL79-F1
#
_entry.id   AF-A0A7C4PL79-F1
#
_cell.length_a   1.000
_cell.length_b   1.000
_cell.length_c   1.000
_cell.angle_alpha   90.00
_cell.angle_beta   90.00
_cell.angle_gamma   90.00
#
_symmetry.space_group_name_H-M   'P 1'
#
loop_
_entity.id
_entity.type
_entity.pdbx_description
1 polymer ?
#
loop_
_entity_poly.entity_id
_entity_poly.type
_entity_poly.pdbx_seq_one_letter_code
_entity_poly.pdbx_strand_id
1 'polypeptide(L)'
;MDQLDELRKRLEVVHDLNVAGMVLNWDQLTYMPPGGVEARARQLSTLGRLAQEWFTSEEVGRLLEDLQPYADSLPYDHKDAALIRVAKRQYEWARRIPPELMARFYQHSATTYQTWVEAKTKDNFRLVEPLLEKTLDLSREVASCFPEAKHPADPFIEASDYGMTVELIRPLFAELRQELVPLIDAITSQTPADDSCLKQSFDKEKQIAFGEEVIRQLGFDFQRGRQDQSAHPFTTAFSVHDVRITTRVRENDFSEAFSSTVHEAGHAMYEQGIDPALEGTLLAGGTSAGVHESQSRLWENIVGRGEDFWFYFYPRLQKTFPEQLEHVPLNTFLKALNKVQRSLIRT
;
A
#
# COMPACT_ATOMS: atom_id res chain seq x y z
N MET A 1 -19.85 -21.33 -20.86
CA MET A 1 -18.40 -21.38 -21.14
C MET A 1 -17.99 -20.21 -22.00
N ASP A 2 -18.53 -20.05 -23.21
CA ASP A 2 -18.17 -18.94 -24.13
C ASP A 2 -18.25 -17.52 -23.50
N GLN A 3 -19.35 -17.21 -22.77
CA GLN A 3 -19.51 -15.91 -22.11
C GLN A 3 -18.54 -15.68 -20.93
N LEU A 4 -18.19 -16.72 -20.18
CA LEU A 4 -17.25 -16.60 -19.06
C LEU A 4 -15.83 -16.35 -19.59
N ASP A 5 -15.45 -17.04 -20.66
CA ASP A 5 -14.16 -16.85 -21.29
C ASP A 5 -14.06 -15.47 -21.95
N GLU A 6 -15.14 -14.95 -22.53
CA GLU A 6 -15.21 -13.58 -23.02
C GLU A 6 -15.09 -12.55 -21.89
N LEU A 7 -15.78 -12.75 -20.76
CA LEU A 7 -15.63 -11.87 -19.59
C LEU A 7 -14.17 -11.87 -19.10
N ARG A 8 -13.55 -13.04 -18.96
CA ARG A 8 -12.14 -13.16 -18.53
C ARG A 8 -11.20 -12.40 -19.45
N LYS A 9 -11.30 -12.57 -20.77
CA LYS A 9 -10.47 -11.84 -21.75
C LYS A 9 -10.62 -10.34 -21.61
N ARG A 10 -11.83 -9.84 -21.35
CA ARG A 10 -12.07 -8.41 -21.14
C ARG A 10 -11.43 -7.90 -19.85
N LEU A 11 -11.54 -8.66 -18.76
CA LEU A 11 -10.92 -8.32 -17.49
C LEU A 11 -9.39 -8.36 -17.57
N GLU A 12 -8.84 -9.31 -18.30
CA GLU A 12 -7.39 -9.43 -18.57
C GLU A 12 -6.85 -8.18 -19.28
N VAL A 13 -7.55 -7.67 -20.31
CA VAL A 13 -7.16 -6.42 -20.97
C VAL A 13 -7.15 -5.22 -19.99
N VAL A 14 -8.13 -5.15 -19.10
CA VAL A 14 -8.19 -4.08 -18.07
C VAL A 14 -7.02 -4.23 -17.10
N HIS A 15 -6.74 -5.47 -16.67
CA HIS A 15 -5.61 -5.78 -15.79
C HIS A 15 -4.28 -5.35 -16.42
N ASP A 16 -4.01 -5.74 -17.66
CA ASP A 16 -2.78 -5.39 -18.38
C ASP A 16 -2.58 -3.89 -18.54
N LEU A 17 -3.65 -3.14 -18.87
CA LEU A 17 -3.59 -1.68 -18.97
C LEU A 17 -3.23 -1.03 -17.63
N ASN A 18 -3.82 -1.52 -16.53
CA ASN A 18 -3.54 -1.03 -15.19
C ASN A 18 -2.11 -1.37 -14.75
N VAL A 19 -1.67 -2.61 -14.95
CA VAL A 19 -0.31 -3.06 -14.63
C VAL A 19 0.73 -2.29 -15.42
N ALA A 20 0.51 -2.05 -16.72
CA ALA A 20 1.40 -1.20 -17.52
C ALA A 20 1.49 0.22 -16.94
N GLY A 21 0.36 0.77 -16.47
CA GLY A 21 0.33 2.03 -15.73
C GLY A 21 1.13 1.98 -14.43
N MET A 22 1.05 0.88 -13.67
CA MET A 22 1.81 0.69 -12.44
C MET A 22 3.32 0.63 -12.69
N VAL A 23 3.78 -0.02 -13.78
CA VAL A 23 5.20 -0.02 -14.17
C VAL A 23 5.69 1.41 -14.47
N LEU A 24 4.89 2.18 -15.22
CA LEU A 24 5.18 3.59 -15.49
C LEU A 24 5.20 4.43 -14.20
N ASN A 25 4.33 4.13 -13.22
CA ASN A 25 4.35 4.83 -11.94
C ASN A 25 5.57 4.45 -11.09
N TRP A 26 5.95 3.17 -11.06
CA TRP A 26 7.17 2.73 -10.39
C TRP A 26 8.41 3.42 -10.97
N ASP A 27 8.53 3.47 -12.31
CA ASP A 27 9.64 4.17 -12.98
C ASP A 27 9.63 5.66 -12.62
N GLN A 28 8.44 6.29 -12.57
CA GLN A 28 8.28 7.70 -12.17
C GLN A 28 8.87 7.98 -10.78
N LEU A 29 8.78 7.02 -9.87
CA LEU A 29 9.17 7.16 -8.46
C LEU A 29 10.60 6.68 -8.17
N THR A 30 11.32 6.17 -9.18
CA THR A 30 12.64 5.54 -9.01
C THR A 30 13.67 6.07 -10.00
N TYR A 31 13.42 5.96 -11.31
CA TYR A 31 14.44 6.17 -12.35
C TYR A 31 14.12 7.30 -13.33
N MET A 32 12.87 7.76 -13.39
CA MET A 32 12.43 8.74 -14.38
C MET A 32 13.16 10.08 -14.23
N PRO A 33 13.74 10.62 -15.32
CA PRO A 33 14.33 11.96 -15.29
C PRO A 33 13.28 13.05 -14.97
N PRO A 34 13.64 14.15 -14.30
CA PRO A 34 12.71 15.22 -13.94
C PRO A 34 11.95 15.85 -15.13
N GLY A 35 12.55 15.87 -16.33
CA GLY A 35 11.91 16.38 -17.54
C GLY A 35 10.81 15.49 -18.13
N GLY A 36 10.60 14.27 -17.60
CA GLY A 36 9.63 13.30 -18.12
C GLY A 36 8.19 13.49 -17.63
N VAL A 37 7.94 14.37 -16.65
CA VAL A 37 6.68 14.47 -15.90
C VAL A 37 5.45 14.66 -16.80
N GLU A 38 5.48 15.59 -17.76
CA GLU A 38 4.32 15.87 -18.62
C GLU A 38 3.95 14.68 -19.52
N ALA A 39 4.96 14.04 -20.12
CA ALA A 39 4.76 12.88 -20.98
C ALA A 39 4.25 11.68 -20.16
N ARG A 40 4.81 11.45 -18.97
CA ARG A 40 4.39 10.39 -18.05
C ARG A 40 2.96 10.58 -17.59
N ALA A 41 2.57 11.80 -17.21
CA ALA A 41 1.20 12.11 -16.82
C ALA A 41 0.21 11.82 -17.96
N ARG A 42 0.53 12.19 -19.20
CA ARG A 42 -0.29 11.88 -20.39
C ARG A 42 -0.40 10.37 -20.65
N GLN A 43 0.70 9.61 -20.50
CA GLN A 43 0.70 8.15 -20.66
C GLN A 43 -0.22 7.48 -19.63
N LEU A 44 -0.04 7.80 -18.35
CA LEU A 44 -0.87 7.26 -17.25
C LEU A 44 -2.35 7.62 -17.42
N SER A 45 -2.64 8.87 -17.80
CA SER A 45 -4.00 9.33 -18.10
C SER A 45 -4.64 8.54 -19.26
N THR A 46 -3.87 8.22 -20.30
CA THR A 46 -4.35 7.45 -21.45
C THR A 46 -4.67 6.01 -21.06
N LEU A 47 -3.77 5.34 -20.34
CA LEU A 47 -3.97 3.96 -19.89
C LEU A 47 -5.15 3.84 -18.93
N GLY A 48 -5.22 4.71 -17.91
CA GLY A 48 -6.31 4.71 -16.94
C GLY A 48 -7.67 4.98 -17.59
N ARG A 49 -7.75 5.92 -18.54
CA ARG A 49 -8.98 6.17 -19.31
C ARG A 49 -9.42 4.95 -20.10
N LEU A 50 -8.51 4.32 -20.85
CA LEU A 50 -8.84 3.13 -21.65
C LEU A 50 -9.26 1.95 -20.77
N ALA A 51 -8.57 1.72 -19.65
CA ALA A 51 -8.93 0.68 -18.68
C ALA A 51 -10.35 0.91 -18.13
N GLN A 52 -10.67 2.15 -17.74
CA GLN A 52 -11.99 2.53 -17.23
C GLN A 52 -13.09 2.37 -18.29
N GLU A 53 -12.89 2.92 -19.50
CA GLU A 53 -13.85 2.82 -20.61
C GLU A 53 -14.14 1.35 -20.96
N TRP A 54 -13.10 0.52 -20.99
CA TRP A 54 -13.23 -0.89 -21.30
C TRP A 54 -13.97 -1.66 -20.19
N PHE A 55 -13.55 -1.45 -18.94
CA PHE A 55 -14.13 -2.11 -17.78
C PHE A 55 -15.61 -1.75 -17.59
N THR A 56 -15.98 -0.49 -17.78
CA THR A 56 -17.35 0.01 -17.57
C THR A 56 -18.26 -0.10 -18.80
N SER A 57 -17.80 -0.76 -19.87
CA SER A 57 -18.61 -0.96 -21.08
C SER A 57 -19.94 -1.70 -20.81
N GLU A 58 -20.95 -1.43 -21.63
CA GLU A 58 -22.25 -2.11 -21.55
C GLU A 58 -22.11 -3.63 -21.72
N GLU A 59 -21.16 -4.06 -22.55
CA GLU A 59 -20.90 -5.47 -22.81
C GLU A 59 -20.38 -6.20 -21.56
N VAL A 60 -19.49 -5.59 -20.77
CA VAL A 60 -19.05 -6.17 -19.49
C VAL A 60 -20.24 -6.29 -18.53
N GLY A 61 -21.10 -5.27 -18.47
CA GLY A 61 -22.32 -5.31 -17.65
C GLY A 61 -23.25 -6.44 -18.05
N ARG A 62 -23.54 -6.57 -19.35
CA ARG A 62 -24.37 -7.64 -19.91
C ARG A 62 -23.81 -9.03 -19.57
N LEU A 63 -22.50 -9.23 -19.73
CA LEU A 63 -21.85 -10.50 -19.39
C LEU A 63 -21.98 -10.82 -17.89
N LEU A 64 -21.79 -9.83 -17.01
CA LEU A 64 -21.92 -10.00 -15.56
C LEU A 64 -23.36 -10.33 -15.14
N GLU A 65 -24.36 -9.74 -15.81
CA GLU A 65 -25.77 -10.05 -15.61
C GLU A 65 -26.11 -11.47 -16.11
N ASP A 66 -25.73 -11.81 -17.34
CA ASP A 66 -25.99 -13.12 -17.96
C ASP A 66 -25.32 -14.28 -17.19
N LEU A 67 -24.15 -14.04 -16.61
CA LEU A 67 -23.40 -15.02 -15.83
C LEU A 67 -23.87 -15.15 -14.37
N GLN A 68 -24.76 -14.28 -13.87
CA GLN A 68 -25.20 -14.31 -12.48
C GLN A 68 -25.86 -15.66 -12.09
N PRO A 69 -26.81 -16.24 -12.88
CA PRO A 69 -27.40 -17.53 -12.53
C PRO A 69 -26.38 -18.67 -12.49
N TYR A 70 -25.35 -18.60 -13.35
CA TYR A 70 -24.23 -19.56 -13.32
C TYR A 70 -23.41 -19.40 -12.04
N ALA A 71 -23.05 -18.18 -11.66
CA ALA A 71 -22.34 -17.91 -10.40
C ALA A 71 -23.12 -18.40 -9.18
N ASP A 72 -24.44 -18.19 -9.16
CA ASP A 72 -25.32 -18.61 -8.05
C ASP A 72 -25.50 -20.14 -7.96
N SER A 73 -25.27 -20.87 -9.06
CA SER A 73 -25.32 -22.34 -9.09
C SER A 73 -24.07 -23.03 -8.53
N LEU A 74 -22.99 -22.26 -8.34
CA LEU A 74 -21.69 -22.77 -7.88
C LEU A 74 -21.53 -22.55 -6.37
N PRO A 75 -20.64 -23.32 -5.70
CA PRO A 75 -20.20 -23.01 -4.35
C PRO A 75 -19.65 -21.59 -4.23
N TYR A 76 -19.85 -20.95 -3.08
CA TYR A 76 -19.46 -19.55 -2.85
C TYR A 76 -17.97 -19.28 -3.07
N ASP A 77 -17.14 -20.26 -2.73
CA ASP A 77 -15.68 -20.28 -2.83
C ASP A 77 -15.15 -20.79 -4.18
N HIS A 78 -16.04 -21.14 -5.12
CA HIS A 78 -15.65 -21.47 -6.48
C HIS A 78 -15.02 -20.25 -7.17
N LYS A 79 -13.86 -20.43 -7.81
CA LYS A 79 -13.08 -19.32 -8.42
C LYS A 79 -13.91 -18.48 -9.40
N ASP A 80 -14.74 -19.11 -10.23
CA ASP A 80 -15.61 -18.39 -11.16
C ASP A 80 -16.68 -17.56 -10.47
N ALA A 81 -17.32 -18.10 -9.43
CA ALA A 81 -18.33 -17.39 -8.66
C ALA A 81 -17.70 -16.19 -7.92
N ALA A 82 -16.48 -16.37 -7.40
CA ALA A 82 -15.72 -15.28 -6.79
C ALA A 82 -15.34 -14.19 -7.81
N LEU A 83 -14.83 -14.57 -8.98
CA LEU A 83 -14.45 -13.63 -10.04
C LEU A 83 -15.66 -12.79 -10.48
N ILE A 84 -16.79 -13.43 -10.78
CA ILE A 84 -18.01 -12.74 -11.21
C ILE A 84 -18.51 -11.80 -10.11
N ARG A 85 -18.53 -12.25 -8.85
CA ARG A 85 -18.97 -11.44 -7.70
C ARG A 85 -18.09 -10.20 -7.49
N VAL A 86 -16.76 -10.37 -7.51
CA VAL A 86 -15.80 -9.26 -7.35
C VAL A 86 -15.88 -8.30 -8.53
N ALA A 87 -15.88 -8.82 -9.75
CA ALA A 87 -15.99 -8.01 -10.97
C ALA A 87 -17.29 -7.20 -10.99
N LYS A 88 -18.43 -7.82 -10.66
CA LYS A 88 -19.73 -7.15 -10.58
C LYS A 88 -19.73 -6.03 -9.55
N ARG A 89 -19.21 -6.28 -8.34
CA ARG A 89 -19.10 -5.25 -7.30
C ARG A 89 -18.27 -4.06 -7.77
N GLN A 90 -17.09 -4.31 -8.34
CA GLN A 90 -16.21 -3.25 -8.82
C GLN A 90 -16.83 -2.49 -10.00
N TYR A 91 -17.50 -3.20 -10.92
CA TYR A 91 -18.21 -2.62 -12.06
C TYR A 91 -19.34 -1.68 -11.62
N GLU A 92 -20.19 -2.13 -10.68
CA GLU A 92 -21.29 -1.34 -10.13
C GLU A 92 -20.77 -0.09 -9.42
N TRP A 93 -19.71 -0.21 -8.63
CA TRP A 93 -19.08 0.93 -7.98
C TRP A 93 -18.56 1.94 -9.01
N ALA A 94 -17.83 1.45 -10.03
CA ALA A 94 -17.24 2.28 -11.07
C ALA A 94 -18.28 3.00 -11.94
N ARG A 95 -19.43 2.38 -12.21
CA ARG A 95 -20.51 2.97 -13.01
C ARG A 95 -21.36 3.99 -12.29
N ARG A 96 -21.42 3.94 -10.96
CA ARG A 96 -22.22 4.88 -10.16
C ARG A 96 -21.67 6.29 -10.19
N ILE A 97 -20.36 6.43 -10.37
CA ILE A 97 -19.72 7.74 -10.37
C ILE A 97 -19.65 8.26 -11.80
N PRO A 98 -20.24 9.43 -12.11
CA PRO A 98 -20.19 9.98 -13.45
C PRO A 98 -18.75 10.21 -13.93
N PRO A 99 -18.39 9.83 -15.18
CA PRO A 99 -17.03 10.00 -15.70
C PRO A 99 -16.51 11.44 -15.61
N GLU A 100 -17.38 12.42 -15.82
CA GLU A 100 -17.07 13.84 -15.71
C GLU A 100 -16.75 14.28 -14.27
N LEU A 101 -17.39 13.66 -13.26
CA LEU A 101 -17.10 13.91 -11.86
C LEU A 101 -15.73 13.34 -11.49
N MET A 102 -15.41 12.12 -11.93
CA MET A 102 -14.09 11.53 -11.71
C MET A 102 -12.98 12.31 -12.43
N ALA A 103 -13.21 12.76 -13.66
CA ALA A 103 -12.26 13.59 -14.39
C ALA A 103 -11.97 14.91 -13.65
N ARG A 104 -13.01 15.58 -13.13
CA ARG A 104 -12.85 16.76 -12.27
C ARG A 104 -12.06 16.44 -11.01
N PHE A 105 -12.35 15.32 -10.35
CA PHE A 105 -11.68 14.89 -9.13
C PHE A 105 -10.18 14.65 -9.35
N TYR A 106 -9.81 13.92 -10.40
CA TYR A 106 -8.42 13.62 -10.71
C TYR A 106 -7.63 14.87 -11.13
N GLN A 107 -8.22 15.72 -11.99
CA GLN A 107 -7.58 16.97 -12.37
C GLN A 107 -7.32 17.87 -11.15
N HIS A 108 -8.31 17.98 -10.26
CA HIS A 108 -8.19 18.73 -9.01
C HIS A 108 -7.12 18.14 -8.08
N SER A 109 -7.08 16.81 -7.95
CA SER A 109 -6.11 16.11 -7.10
C SER A 109 -4.67 16.32 -7.57
N ALA A 110 -4.42 16.29 -8.88
CA ALA A 110 -3.09 16.54 -9.45
C ALA A 110 -2.59 17.96 -9.15
N THR A 111 -3.44 18.98 -9.34
CA THR A 111 -3.12 20.36 -8.97
C THR A 111 -2.89 20.50 -7.47
N THR A 112 -3.77 19.90 -6.65
CA THR A 112 -3.68 19.94 -5.19
C THR A 112 -2.37 19.35 -4.68
N TYR A 113 -1.91 18.24 -5.25
CA TYR A 113 -0.64 17.62 -4.88
C TYR A 113 0.56 18.54 -5.15
N GLN A 114 0.63 19.15 -6.34
CA GLN A 114 1.72 20.08 -6.68
C GLN A 114 1.76 21.28 -5.72
N THR A 115 0.60 21.88 -5.45
CA THR A 115 0.49 22.99 -4.49
C THR A 115 0.81 22.54 -3.07
N TRP A 116 0.44 21.32 -2.67
CA TRP A 116 0.78 20.77 -1.36
C TRP A 116 2.29 20.60 -1.17
N VAL A 117 3.02 20.11 -2.18
CA VAL A 117 4.49 19.98 -2.12
C VAL A 117 5.14 21.35 -1.86
N GLU A 118 4.69 22.39 -2.57
CA GLU A 118 5.13 23.76 -2.35
C GLU A 118 4.73 24.27 -0.95
N ALA A 119 3.47 24.09 -0.57
CA ALA A 119 2.91 24.53 0.70
C ALA A 119 3.66 23.91 1.89
N LYS A 120 3.95 22.61 1.82
CA LYS A 120 4.72 21.88 2.83
C LYS A 120 6.15 22.41 2.94
N THR A 121 6.79 22.68 1.81
CA THR A 121 8.16 23.24 1.78
C THR A 121 8.21 24.65 2.36
N LYS A 122 7.16 25.45 2.14
CA LYS A 122 7.04 26.83 2.63
C LYS A 122 6.39 26.97 4.00
N ASP A 123 5.99 25.86 4.62
CA ASP A 123 5.18 25.85 5.85
C ASP A 123 3.95 26.78 5.77
N ASN A 124 3.25 26.75 4.63
CA ASN A 124 2.16 27.69 4.33
C ASN A 124 0.88 26.96 3.95
N PHE A 125 0.10 26.56 4.96
CA PHE A 125 -1.18 25.89 4.80
C PHE A 125 -2.19 26.68 3.95
N ARG A 126 -2.17 28.02 4.01
CA ARG A 126 -3.10 28.87 3.24
C ARG A 126 -3.00 28.69 1.73
N LEU A 127 -1.86 28.21 1.23
CA LEU A 127 -1.69 27.90 -0.20
C LEU A 127 -2.55 26.71 -0.64
N VAL A 128 -2.73 25.72 0.24
CA VAL A 128 -3.44 24.46 -0.08
C VAL A 128 -4.85 24.42 0.50
N GLU A 129 -5.15 25.21 1.53
CA GLU A 129 -6.46 25.32 2.18
C GLU A 129 -7.66 25.37 1.20
N PRO A 130 -7.75 26.33 0.24
CA PRO A 130 -8.90 26.39 -0.68
C PRO A 130 -8.98 25.16 -1.61
N LEU A 131 -7.85 24.50 -1.87
CA LEU A 131 -7.84 23.27 -2.67
C LEU A 131 -8.35 22.08 -1.84
N LEU A 132 -8.04 22.02 -0.55
CA LEU A 132 -8.56 20.99 0.36
C LEU A 132 -10.07 21.14 0.58
N GLU A 133 -10.58 22.37 0.68
CA GLU A 133 -12.04 22.62 0.72
C GLU A 133 -12.73 22.03 -0.51
N LYS A 134 -12.20 22.33 -1.70
CA LYS A 134 -12.71 21.76 -2.94
C LYS A 134 -12.54 20.24 -3.02
N THR A 135 -11.47 19.66 -2.45
CA THR A 135 -11.32 18.20 -2.35
C THR A 135 -12.44 17.60 -1.52
N LEU A 136 -12.81 18.24 -0.41
CA LEU A 136 -13.91 17.78 0.45
C LEU A 136 -15.26 17.86 -0.27
N ASP A 137 -15.52 18.95 -1.01
CA ASP A 137 -16.76 19.11 -1.78
C ASP A 137 -16.87 18.05 -2.89
N LEU A 138 -15.80 17.83 -3.66
CA LEU A 138 -15.76 16.77 -4.67
C LEU A 138 -15.92 15.37 -4.06
N SER A 139 -15.33 15.14 -2.88
CA SER A 139 -15.50 13.86 -2.16
C SER A 139 -16.95 13.65 -1.71
N ARG A 140 -17.65 14.72 -1.31
CA ARG A 140 -19.09 14.67 -0.98
C ARG A 140 -19.94 14.42 -2.22
N GLU A 141 -19.61 15.04 -3.36
CA GLU A 141 -20.27 14.74 -4.64
C GLU A 141 -20.13 13.25 -4.98
N VAL A 142 -18.92 12.67 -4.85
CA VAL A 142 -18.69 11.23 -5.07
C VAL A 142 -19.51 10.38 -4.08
N ALA A 143 -19.51 10.74 -2.79
CA ALA A 143 -20.30 10.03 -1.79
C ALA A 143 -21.80 10.06 -2.08
N SER A 144 -22.31 11.15 -2.67
CA SER A 144 -23.72 11.29 -3.03
C SER A 144 -24.18 10.32 -4.13
N CYS A 145 -23.26 9.71 -4.88
CA CYS A 145 -23.55 8.63 -5.82
C CYS A 145 -23.94 7.31 -5.13
N PHE A 146 -23.85 7.25 -3.80
CA PHE A 146 -24.16 6.11 -2.94
C PHE A 146 -25.19 6.52 -1.86
N PRO A 147 -26.44 6.86 -2.25
CA PRO A 147 -27.45 7.37 -1.33
C PRO A 147 -27.88 6.37 -0.24
N GLU A 148 -27.57 5.09 -0.42
CA GLU A 148 -27.80 4.03 0.58
C GLU A 148 -26.77 4.02 1.71
N ALA A 149 -25.62 4.68 1.53
CA ALA A 149 -24.56 4.71 2.54
C ALA A 149 -25.04 5.45 3.79
N LYS A 150 -24.84 4.84 4.97
CA LYS A 150 -25.24 5.44 6.25
C LYS A 150 -24.38 6.65 6.60
N HIS A 151 -23.13 6.66 6.18
CA HIS A 151 -22.19 7.77 6.36
C HIS A 151 -21.49 8.12 5.04
N PRO A 152 -21.22 9.40 4.74
CA PRO A 152 -20.57 9.82 3.48
C PRO A 152 -19.12 9.30 3.31
N ALA A 153 -18.54 8.70 4.35
CA ALA A 153 -17.22 8.09 4.29
C ALA A 153 -17.28 6.59 3.93
N ASP A 154 -18.44 5.94 4.11
CA ASP A 154 -18.58 4.50 3.91
C ASP A 154 -18.20 4.07 2.47
N PRO A 155 -18.57 4.80 1.39
CA PRO A 155 -18.14 4.40 0.05
C PRO A 155 -16.62 4.39 -0.16
N PHE A 156 -15.89 5.28 0.54
CA PHE A 156 -14.43 5.34 0.49
C PHE A 156 -13.78 4.28 1.39
N ILE A 157 -14.36 4.03 2.56
CA ILE A 157 -13.92 2.97 3.47
C ILE A 157 -14.09 1.61 2.79
N GLU A 158 -15.25 1.35 2.18
CA GLU A 158 -15.55 0.09 1.51
C GLU A 158 -14.66 -0.13 0.28
N ALA A 159 -14.29 0.93 -0.42
CA ALA A 159 -13.32 0.86 -1.52
C ALA A 159 -11.91 0.45 -1.05
N SER A 160 -11.54 0.77 0.19
CA SER A 160 -10.27 0.34 0.81
C SER A 160 -10.38 -1.08 1.39
N ASP A 161 -11.47 -1.34 2.10
CA ASP A 161 -11.70 -2.54 2.90
C ASP A 161 -13.17 -2.95 2.78
N TYR A 162 -13.45 -3.85 1.84
CA TYR A 162 -14.81 -4.28 1.55
C TYR A 162 -15.53 -4.80 2.79
N GLY A 163 -16.73 -4.26 3.05
CA GLY A 163 -17.55 -4.60 4.22
C GLY A 163 -17.26 -3.77 5.47
N MET A 164 -16.21 -2.93 5.47
CA MET A 164 -15.96 -1.98 6.56
C MET A 164 -16.80 -0.72 6.41
N THR A 165 -17.20 -0.16 7.56
CA THR A 165 -18.02 1.06 7.65
C THR A 165 -17.60 1.90 8.86
N VAL A 166 -18.05 3.16 8.93
CA VAL A 166 -17.87 4.00 10.12
C VAL A 166 -18.49 3.37 11.37
N GLU A 167 -19.61 2.64 11.21
CA GLU A 167 -20.30 1.94 12.30
C GLU A 167 -19.42 0.85 12.93
N LEU A 168 -18.60 0.16 12.13
CA LEU A 168 -17.66 -0.86 12.60
C LEU A 168 -16.35 -0.25 13.12
N ILE A 169 -15.81 0.77 12.43
CA ILE A 169 -14.50 1.36 12.76
C ILE A 169 -14.55 2.17 14.06
N ARG A 170 -15.62 2.91 14.30
CA ARG A 170 -15.70 3.85 15.43
C ARG A 170 -15.60 3.14 16.80
N PRO A 171 -16.34 2.04 17.08
CA PRO A 171 -16.17 1.28 18.32
C PRO A 171 -14.77 0.69 18.46
N LEU A 172 -14.22 0.11 17.37
CA LEU A 172 -12.87 -0.46 17.36
C LEU A 172 -11.81 0.58 17.76
N PHE A 173 -11.86 1.78 17.19
CA PHE A 173 -10.93 2.85 17.55
C PHE A 173 -11.13 3.36 18.99
N ALA A 174 -12.35 3.31 19.52
CA ALA A 174 -12.61 3.66 20.91
C ALA A 174 -11.96 2.65 21.88
N GLU A 175 -12.10 1.35 21.60
CA GLU A 175 -11.47 0.28 22.37
C GLU A 175 -9.93 0.39 22.32
N LEU A 176 -9.35 0.53 21.11
CA LEU A 176 -7.91 0.73 20.97
C LEU A 176 -7.42 1.96 21.72
N ARG A 177 -8.16 3.07 21.70
CA ARG A 177 -7.80 4.28 22.46
C ARG A 177 -7.82 4.05 23.97
N GLN A 178 -8.81 3.29 24.47
CA GLN A 178 -8.94 3.00 25.90
C GLN A 178 -7.74 2.22 26.44
N GLU A 179 -7.17 1.31 25.65
CA GLU A 179 -6.02 0.50 26.05
C GLU A 179 -4.67 1.18 25.73
N LEU A 180 -4.52 1.75 24.54
CA LEU A 180 -3.23 2.28 24.08
C LEU A 180 -2.82 3.58 24.78
N VAL A 181 -3.77 4.47 25.11
CA VAL A 181 -3.43 5.74 25.77
C VAL A 181 -2.80 5.50 27.14
N PRO A 182 -3.41 4.72 28.07
CA PRO A 182 -2.78 4.40 29.35
C PRO A 182 -1.45 3.66 29.22
N LEU A 183 -1.33 2.75 28.25
CA LEU A 183 -0.06 2.04 27.99
C LEU A 183 1.05 3.02 27.58
N ILE A 184 0.76 3.93 26.66
CA ILE A 184 1.71 4.96 26.22
C ILE A 184 2.04 5.90 27.39
N ASP A 185 1.07 6.31 28.20
CA ASP A 185 1.29 7.12 29.40
C ASP A 185 2.24 6.40 30.38
N ALA A 186 2.00 5.12 30.65
CA ALA A 186 2.85 4.32 31.53
C ALA A 186 4.29 4.19 31.02
N ILE A 187 4.49 3.96 29.71
CA ILE A 187 5.83 3.85 29.12
C ILE A 187 6.54 5.21 29.13
N THR A 188 5.85 6.26 28.70
CA THR A 188 6.45 7.61 28.54
C THR A 188 6.63 8.36 29.86
N SER A 189 6.05 7.90 30.97
CA SER A 189 6.33 8.40 32.32
C SER A 189 7.65 7.89 32.91
N GLN A 190 8.26 6.87 32.29
CA GLN A 190 9.55 6.31 32.68
C GLN A 190 10.69 7.01 31.95
N THR A 191 11.94 6.72 32.35
CA THR A 191 13.12 7.16 31.61
C THR A 191 13.06 6.62 30.18
N PRO A 192 13.14 7.47 29.14
CA PRO A 192 13.10 7.03 27.75
C PRO A 192 14.21 6.02 27.44
N ALA A 193 13.92 5.04 26.60
CA ALA A 193 14.96 4.16 26.06
C ALA A 193 15.97 4.98 25.25
N ASP A 194 17.26 4.69 25.46
CA ASP A 194 18.33 5.25 24.66
C ASP A 194 18.40 4.54 23.30
N ASP A 195 18.20 5.30 22.22
CA ASP A 195 18.27 4.84 20.84
C ASP A 195 19.53 5.34 20.11
N SER A 196 20.49 5.93 20.82
CA SER A 196 21.72 6.47 20.24
C SER A 196 22.50 5.43 19.43
N CYS A 197 22.45 4.15 19.83
CA CYS A 197 23.11 3.08 19.08
C CYS A 197 22.56 2.92 17.65
N LEU A 198 21.30 3.31 17.39
CA LEU A 198 20.67 3.30 16.07
C LEU A 198 20.92 4.60 15.29
N LYS A 199 21.31 5.68 15.96
CA LYS A 199 21.48 7.04 15.39
C LYS A 199 22.95 7.41 15.15
N GLN A 200 23.74 6.43 14.70
CA GLN A 200 25.14 6.59 14.31
C GLN A 200 25.26 6.68 12.78
N SER A 201 26.48 6.82 12.25
CA SER A 201 26.71 6.73 10.80
C SER A 201 26.79 5.26 10.37
N PHE A 202 25.88 4.84 9.51
CA PHE A 202 25.78 3.50 8.91
C PHE A 202 25.89 3.63 7.41
N ASP A 203 26.93 3.04 6.82
CA ASP A 203 27.17 3.01 5.38
C ASP A 203 25.93 2.52 4.61
N LYS A 204 25.53 3.31 3.61
CA LYS A 204 24.28 3.12 2.86
C LYS A 204 24.22 1.77 2.16
N GLU A 205 25.28 1.41 1.44
CA GLU A 205 25.35 0.17 0.67
C GLU A 205 25.28 -1.04 1.59
N LYS A 206 25.93 -0.98 2.76
CA LYS A 206 25.81 -2.02 3.80
C LYS A 206 24.41 -2.12 4.39
N GLN A 207 23.70 -1.01 4.59
CA GLN A 207 22.30 -1.04 5.06
C GLN A 207 21.40 -1.77 4.07
N ILE A 208 21.53 -1.45 2.78
CA ILE A 208 20.78 -2.10 1.70
C ILE A 208 21.11 -3.60 1.65
N ALA A 209 22.40 -3.94 1.61
CA ALA A 209 22.83 -5.34 1.53
C ALA A 209 22.34 -6.18 2.72
N PHE A 210 22.37 -5.62 3.94
CA PHE A 210 21.85 -6.28 5.12
C PHE A 210 20.33 -6.46 5.07
N GLY A 211 19.59 -5.42 4.66
CA GLY A 211 18.14 -5.50 4.46
C GLY A 211 17.76 -6.58 3.44
N GLU A 212 18.47 -6.65 2.32
CA GLU A 212 18.26 -7.67 1.28
C GLU A 212 18.62 -9.08 1.76
N GLU A 213 19.67 -9.25 2.56
CA GLU A 213 19.98 -10.52 3.22
C GLU A 213 18.81 -10.98 4.08
N VAL A 214 18.28 -10.08 4.92
CA VAL A 214 17.19 -10.38 5.85
C VAL A 214 15.93 -10.79 5.11
N ILE A 215 15.45 -10.00 4.14
CA ILE A 215 14.18 -10.32 3.47
C ILE A 215 14.29 -11.59 2.60
N ARG A 216 15.48 -11.89 2.07
CA ARG A 216 15.74 -13.17 1.39
C ARG A 216 15.56 -14.36 2.32
N GLN A 217 16.01 -14.23 3.57
CA GLN A 217 15.86 -15.27 4.59
C GLN A 217 14.40 -15.38 5.09
N LEU A 218 13.64 -14.29 5.07
CA LEU A 218 12.21 -14.30 5.39
C LEU A 218 11.36 -14.97 4.31
N GLY A 219 11.85 -14.98 3.07
CA GLY A 219 11.19 -15.68 1.95
C GLY A 219 10.87 -14.79 0.75
N PHE A 220 11.28 -13.52 0.75
CA PHE A 220 11.14 -12.66 -0.43
C PHE A 220 11.97 -13.22 -1.59
N ASP A 221 11.29 -13.50 -2.70
CA ASP A 221 11.88 -14.12 -3.86
C ASP A 221 12.43 -13.07 -4.84
N PHE A 222 13.75 -12.91 -4.85
CA PHE A 222 14.47 -12.00 -5.75
C PHE A 222 14.50 -12.45 -7.22
N GLN A 223 14.04 -13.66 -7.56
CA GLN A 223 13.78 -14.03 -8.96
C GLN A 223 12.45 -13.46 -9.45
N ARG A 224 11.55 -13.12 -8.52
CA ARG A 224 10.20 -12.59 -8.77
C ARG A 224 10.03 -11.18 -8.23
N GLY A 225 11.12 -10.46 -8.03
CA GLY A 225 11.11 -9.14 -7.41
C GLY A 225 12.48 -8.51 -7.28
N ARG A 226 12.50 -7.24 -6.91
CA ARG A 226 13.72 -6.47 -6.63
C ARG A 226 13.45 -5.35 -5.64
N GLN A 227 14.52 -4.83 -5.05
CA GLN A 227 14.49 -3.64 -4.20
C GLN A 227 15.19 -2.46 -4.88
N ASP A 228 14.58 -1.28 -4.76
CA ASP A 228 15.10 -0.01 -5.27
C ASP A 228 15.03 1.10 -4.22
N GLN A 229 15.51 2.29 -4.56
CA GLN A 229 15.38 3.47 -3.71
C GLN A 229 14.31 4.41 -4.24
N SER A 230 13.54 4.99 -3.32
CA SER A 230 12.54 6.01 -3.61
C SER A 230 12.48 7.03 -2.47
N ALA A 231 11.80 8.15 -2.69
CA ALA A 231 11.59 9.16 -1.65
C ALA A 231 10.66 8.67 -0.52
N HIS A 232 9.77 7.73 -0.83
CA HIS A 232 8.81 7.13 0.08
C HIS A 232 8.74 5.63 -0.22
N PRO A 233 9.18 4.75 0.69
CA PRO A 233 9.07 3.31 0.52
C PRO A 233 7.66 2.88 0.10
N PHE A 234 7.59 1.90 -0.81
CA PHE A 234 6.34 1.31 -1.28
C PHE A 234 6.60 -0.04 -1.95
N THR A 235 5.54 -0.83 -2.06
CA THR A 235 5.46 -2.09 -2.79
C THR A 235 4.54 -1.93 -3.99
N THR A 236 4.89 -2.57 -5.11
CA THR A 236 4.05 -2.64 -6.30
C THR A 236 4.17 -4.03 -6.92
N ALA A 237 3.04 -4.64 -7.26
CA ALA A 237 2.99 -5.93 -7.95
C ALA A 237 2.50 -5.73 -9.39
N PHE A 238 3.25 -6.28 -10.35
CA PHE A 238 2.86 -6.30 -11.77
C PHE A 238 2.34 -7.67 -12.20
N SER A 239 2.74 -8.70 -11.47
CA SER A 239 2.29 -10.09 -11.56
C SER A 239 2.70 -10.81 -10.27
N VAL A 240 2.25 -12.05 -10.04
CA VAL A 240 2.82 -12.90 -8.97
C VAL A 240 4.31 -13.23 -9.18
N HIS A 241 4.87 -12.85 -10.34
CA HIS A 241 6.26 -13.06 -10.74
C HIS A 241 7.09 -11.78 -10.89
N ASP A 242 6.53 -10.59 -10.66
CA ASP A 242 7.26 -9.32 -10.65
C ASP A 242 6.63 -8.39 -9.60
N VAL A 243 7.11 -8.54 -8.37
CA VAL A 243 6.72 -7.74 -7.20
C VAL A 243 7.92 -6.95 -6.72
N ARG A 244 7.85 -5.62 -6.82
CA ARG A 244 8.98 -4.73 -6.51
C ARG A 244 8.71 -3.96 -5.24
N ILE A 245 9.76 -3.77 -4.47
CA ILE A 245 9.75 -2.97 -3.25
C ILE A 245 10.73 -1.80 -3.40
N THR A 246 10.49 -0.74 -2.65
CA THR A 246 11.44 0.36 -2.55
C THR A 246 11.72 0.67 -1.09
N THR A 247 12.91 1.18 -0.81
CA THR A 247 13.31 1.61 0.53
C THR A 247 13.90 3.01 0.50
N ARG A 248 14.07 3.61 1.68
CA ARG A 248 14.75 4.90 1.85
C ARG A 248 15.83 4.75 2.91
N VAL A 249 17.05 5.14 2.55
CA VAL A 249 18.20 5.06 3.45
C VAL A 249 18.50 6.40 4.07
N ARG A 250 18.71 6.40 5.38
CA ARG A 250 19.36 7.48 6.11
C ARG A 250 20.62 6.94 6.75
N GLU A 251 21.75 7.54 6.40
CA GLU A 251 23.04 7.10 6.94
C GLU A 251 23.15 7.35 8.44
N ASN A 252 22.40 8.30 8.98
CA ASN A 252 22.39 8.59 10.42
C ASN A 252 21.34 7.81 11.22
N ASP A 253 20.64 6.84 10.61
CA ASP A 253 19.58 6.08 11.27
C ASP A 253 19.38 4.70 10.64
N PHE A 254 19.96 3.66 11.24
CA PHE A 254 19.84 2.29 10.76
C PHE A 254 18.38 1.81 10.69
N SER A 255 17.55 2.24 11.63
CA SER A 255 16.19 1.69 11.79
C SER A 255 15.26 2.05 10.63
N GLU A 256 15.53 3.14 9.91
CA GLU A 256 14.67 3.64 8.85
C GLU A 256 14.71 2.72 7.62
N ALA A 257 15.91 2.45 7.09
CA ALA A 257 16.07 1.58 5.92
C ALA A 257 15.65 0.14 6.25
N PHE A 258 16.07 -0.36 7.41
CA PHE A 258 15.78 -1.73 7.83
C PHE A 258 14.27 -1.96 7.98
N SER A 259 13.58 -1.13 8.78
CA SER A 259 12.14 -1.34 9.02
C SER A 259 11.33 -1.13 7.75
N SER A 260 11.68 -0.15 6.91
CA SER A 260 11.02 0.06 5.62
C SER A 260 11.19 -1.16 4.70
N THR A 261 12.40 -1.71 4.61
CA THR A 261 12.69 -2.89 3.79
C THR A 261 11.86 -4.10 4.23
N VAL A 262 11.81 -4.38 5.53
CA VAL A 262 11.05 -5.53 6.06
C VAL A 262 9.54 -5.30 5.92
N HIS A 263 9.06 -4.07 6.12
CA HIS A 263 7.66 -3.68 5.93
C HIS A 263 7.20 -3.93 4.48
N GLU A 264 7.93 -3.37 3.52
CA GLU A 264 7.60 -3.55 2.10
C GLU A 264 7.78 -5.00 1.64
N ALA A 265 8.79 -5.72 2.16
CA ALA A 265 8.90 -7.15 1.88
C ALA A 265 7.70 -7.95 2.41
N GLY A 266 7.10 -7.56 3.54
CA GLY A 266 5.90 -8.22 4.05
C GLY A 266 4.69 -8.04 3.14
N HIS A 267 4.50 -6.84 2.59
CA HIS A 267 3.56 -6.60 1.51
C HIS A 267 3.87 -7.47 0.29
N ALA A 268 5.13 -7.47 -0.15
CA ALA A 268 5.50 -8.17 -1.37
C ALA A 268 5.38 -9.70 -1.25
N MET A 269 5.68 -10.28 -0.08
CA MET A 269 5.50 -11.71 0.16
C MET A 269 4.03 -12.12 0.17
N TYR A 270 3.10 -11.22 0.51
CA TYR A 270 1.68 -11.48 0.32
C TYR A 270 1.36 -11.65 -1.17
N GLU A 271 1.77 -10.69 -2.00
CA GLU A 271 1.57 -10.71 -3.45
C GLU A 271 2.27 -11.89 -4.13
N GLN A 272 3.52 -12.20 -3.74
CA GLN A 272 4.27 -13.36 -4.23
C GLN A 272 3.67 -14.71 -3.80
N GLY A 273 2.83 -14.71 -2.76
CA GLY A 273 2.16 -15.89 -2.20
C GLY A 273 0.79 -16.18 -2.79
N ILE A 274 0.29 -15.33 -3.70
CA ILE A 274 -0.98 -15.55 -4.40
C ILE A 274 -0.88 -16.78 -5.30
N ASP A 275 -1.96 -17.57 -5.37
CA ASP A 275 -2.06 -18.75 -6.24
C ASP A 275 -1.83 -18.34 -7.71
N PRO A 276 -0.79 -18.85 -8.40
CA PRO A 276 -0.50 -18.52 -9.79
C PRO A 276 -1.66 -18.82 -10.75
N ALA A 277 -2.60 -19.69 -10.37
CA ALA A 277 -3.81 -19.93 -11.16
C ALA A 277 -4.81 -18.75 -11.17
N LEU A 278 -4.56 -17.69 -10.38
CA LEU A 278 -5.36 -16.46 -10.37
C LEU A 278 -4.72 -15.34 -11.21
N GLU A 279 -3.49 -15.53 -11.69
CA GLU A 279 -2.73 -14.54 -12.46
C GLU A 279 -3.56 -13.97 -13.64
N GLY A 280 -3.44 -12.66 -13.88
CA GLY A 280 -4.20 -11.96 -14.92
C GLY A 280 -5.69 -11.74 -14.60
N THR A 281 -6.15 -12.13 -13.41
CA THR A 281 -7.55 -11.91 -12.98
C THR A 281 -7.64 -10.86 -11.87
N LEU A 282 -8.84 -10.33 -11.65
CA LEU A 282 -9.15 -9.44 -10.52
C LEU A 282 -9.01 -10.10 -9.14
N LEU A 283 -8.72 -11.41 -9.09
CA LEU A 283 -8.49 -12.15 -7.85
C LEU A 283 -6.99 -12.30 -7.53
N ALA A 284 -6.08 -11.95 -8.45
CA ALA A 284 -4.64 -11.95 -8.22
C ALA A 284 -4.17 -10.62 -7.63
N GLY A 285 -4.58 -10.36 -6.39
CA GLY A 285 -4.04 -9.28 -5.58
C GLY A 285 -4.45 -9.41 -4.11
N GLY A 286 -3.87 -8.59 -3.25
CA GLY A 286 -4.29 -8.47 -1.87
C GLY A 286 -5.78 -8.11 -1.73
N THR A 287 -6.47 -8.75 -0.78
CA THR A 287 -7.93 -8.64 -0.69
C THR A 287 -8.46 -7.29 -0.21
N SER A 288 -7.65 -6.49 0.49
CA SER A 288 -8.00 -5.18 1.07
C SER A 288 -6.76 -4.48 1.63
N ALA A 289 -6.83 -3.17 1.87
CA ALA A 289 -5.72 -2.43 2.46
C ALA A 289 -5.36 -2.93 3.87
N GLY A 290 -6.35 -3.23 4.72
CA GLY A 290 -6.14 -3.72 6.08
C GLY A 290 -5.48 -5.09 6.12
N VAL A 291 -5.88 -6.02 5.23
CA VAL A 291 -5.20 -7.34 5.14
C VAL A 291 -3.80 -7.18 4.56
N HIS A 292 -3.60 -6.31 3.57
CA HIS A 292 -2.28 -6.05 2.99
C HIS A 292 -1.32 -5.45 4.05
N GLU A 293 -1.78 -4.48 4.84
CA GLU A 293 -1.05 -3.89 5.96
C GLU A 293 -0.84 -4.88 7.13
N SER A 294 -1.73 -5.86 7.31
CA SER A 294 -1.52 -6.91 8.31
C SER A 294 -0.25 -7.71 8.00
N GLN A 295 0.05 -7.96 6.73
CA GLN A 295 1.24 -8.71 6.33
C GLN A 295 2.51 -7.89 6.51
N SER A 296 2.52 -6.62 6.09
CA SER A 296 3.67 -5.74 6.33
C SER A 296 3.97 -5.56 7.81
N ARG A 297 2.95 -5.31 8.64
CA ARG A 297 3.11 -5.13 10.10
C ARG A 297 3.47 -6.42 10.83
N LEU A 298 3.00 -7.58 10.35
CA LEU A 298 3.41 -8.87 10.88
C LEU A 298 4.92 -9.05 10.72
N TRP A 299 5.45 -8.84 9.52
CA TRP A 299 6.88 -9.00 9.26
C TRP A 299 7.73 -7.90 9.87
N GLU A 300 7.30 -6.63 9.79
CA GLU A 300 8.04 -5.50 10.35
C GLU A 300 8.10 -5.55 11.87
N ASN A 301 6.94 -5.66 12.54
CA ASN A 301 6.84 -5.42 13.98
C ASN A 301 6.82 -6.73 14.77
N ILE A 302 5.94 -7.66 14.42
CA ILE A 302 5.77 -8.90 15.20
C ILE A 302 7.02 -9.78 15.05
N VAL A 303 7.55 -9.89 13.84
CA VAL A 303 8.77 -10.65 13.57
C VAL A 303 10.01 -9.75 13.69
N GLY A 304 10.11 -8.69 12.87
CA GLY A 304 11.32 -7.88 12.71
C GLY A 304 11.74 -7.04 13.91
N ARG A 305 10.88 -6.88 14.93
CA ARG A 305 11.23 -6.26 16.22
C ARG A 305 11.26 -7.24 17.39
N GLY A 306 11.03 -8.53 17.13
CA GLY A 306 11.02 -9.60 18.13
C GLY A 306 12.42 -9.97 18.61
N GLU A 307 12.53 -10.45 19.85
CA GLU A 307 13.80 -10.84 20.47
C GLU A 307 14.45 -12.01 19.73
N ASP A 308 13.70 -13.08 19.41
CA ASP A 308 14.23 -14.27 18.73
C ASP A 308 14.78 -13.96 17.34
N PHE A 309 14.13 -13.02 16.62
CA PHE A 309 14.60 -12.54 15.33
C PHE A 309 16.00 -11.91 15.47
N TRP A 310 16.18 -11.02 16.45
CA TRP A 310 17.47 -10.36 16.65
C TRP A 310 18.50 -11.24 17.35
N PHE A 311 18.12 -12.24 18.13
CA PHE A 311 19.05 -13.25 18.60
C PHE A 311 19.80 -13.91 17.43
N TYR A 312 19.11 -14.12 16.31
CA TYR A 312 19.71 -14.65 15.08
C TYR A 312 20.42 -13.58 14.24
N PHE A 313 19.80 -12.43 13.98
CA PHE A 313 20.33 -11.43 13.04
C PHE A 313 21.33 -10.44 13.66
N TYR A 314 21.28 -10.19 14.96
CA TYR A 314 22.12 -9.18 15.61
C TYR A 314 23.63 -9.49 15.51
N PRO A 315 24.11 -10.73 15.72
CA PRO A 315 25.52 -11.05 15.51
C PRO A 315 26.00 -10.81 14.08
N ARG A 316 25.10 -10.87 13.09
CA ARG A 316 25.42 -10.54 11.69
C ARG A 316 25.46 -9.03 11.50
N LEU A 317 24.48 -8.31 12.05
CA LEU A 317 24.46 -6.85 12.03
C LEU A 317 25.72 -6.25 12.67
N GLN A 318 26.19 -6.80 13.80
CA GLN A 318 27.44 -6.39 14.44
C GLN A 318 28.67 -6.63 13.55
N LYS A 319 28.69 -7.72 12.77
CA LYS A 319 29.78 -7.95 11.79
C LYS A 319 29.73 -6.96 10.63
N THR A 320 28.54 -6.53 10.22
CA THR A 320 28.37 -5.51 9.17
C THR A 320 28.80 -4.12 9.65
N PHE A 321 28.51 -3.80 10.91
CA PHE A 321 28.75 -2.49 11.55
C PHE A 321 29.49 -2.62 12.89
N PRO A 322 30.75 -3.09 12.90
CA PRO A 322 31.47 -3.36 14.14
C PRO A 322 31.77 -2.08 14.93
N GLU A 323 32.15 -1.00 14.26
CA GLU A 323 32.46 0.29 14.90
C GLU A 323 31.26 0.84 15.69
N GLN A 324 30.05 0.62 15.19
CA GLN A 324 28.80 1.13 15.75
C GLN A 324 28.23 0.20 16.83
N LEU A 325 28.35 -1.12 16.66
CA LEU A 325 27.52 -2.09 17.39
C LEU A 325 28.30 -3.18 18.14
N GLU A 326 29.62 -3.34 17.96
CA GLU A 326 30.39 -4.44 18.59
C GLU A 326 30.24 -4.46 20.12
N HIS A 327 30.21 -3.29 20.75
CA HIS A 327 30.10 -3.14 22.20
C HIS A 327 28.66 -2.89 22.69
N VAL A 328 27.66 -2.93 21.80
CA VAL A 328 26.26 -2.74 22.16
C VAL A 328 25.65 -4.11 22.50
N PRO A 329 25.15 -4.33 23.72
CA PRO A 329 24.47 -5.58 24.05
C PRO A 329 23.13 -5.68 23.31
N LEU A 330 22.72 -6.91 22.95
CA LEU A 330 21.44 -7.18 22.28
C LEU A 330 20.24 -6.55 22.99
N ASN A 331 20.17 -6.66 24.33
CA ASN A 331 19.07 -6.07 25.11
C ASN A 331 19.01 -4.54 24.99
N THR A 332 20.16 -3.86 24.88
CA THR A 332 20.21 -2.41 24.65
C THR A 332 19.68 -2.07 23.26
N PHE A 333 20.10 -2.83 22.24
CA PHE A 333 19.63 -2.66 20.87
C PHE A 333 18.11 -2.91 20.74
N LEU A 334 17.58 -3.96 21.38
CA LEU A 334 16.15 -4.27 21.37
C LEU A 334 15.29 -3.18 22.02
N LYS A 335 15.77 -2.58 23.12
CA LYS A 335 15.12 -1.43 23.75
C LYS A 335 15.14 -0.20 22.86
N ALA A 336 16.26 0.07 22.17
CA ALA A 336 16.38 1.15 21.20
C ALA A 336 15.39 0.98 20.04
N LEU A 337 15.28 -0.23 19.49
CA LEU A 337 14.40 -0.53 18.35
C LEU A 337 12.91 -0.43 18.70
N ASN A 338 12.56 -0.75 19.95
CA ASN A 338 11.19 -0.72 20.46
C ASN A 338 10.88 0.53 21.30
N LYS A 339 11.67 1.60 21.14
CA LYS A 339 11.44 2.87 21.82
C LYS A 339 10.07 3.44 21.47
N VAL A 340 9.31 3.84 22.49
CA VAL A 340 8.03 4.53 22.35
C VAL A 340 8.18 5.99 22.77
N GLN A 341 7.68 6.90 21.95
CA GLN A 341 7.62 8.33 22.26
C GLN A 341 6.44 8.99 21.55
N ARG A 342 5.93 10.09 22.10
CA ARG A 342 4.95 10.94 21.41
C ARG A 342 5.69 11.76 20.36
N SER A 343 5.31 11.61 19.09
CA SER A 343 5.90 12.33 17.95
C SER A 343 4.82 13.02 17.13
N LEU A 344 5.24 13.97 16.27
CA LEU A 344 4.35 14.71 15.37
C LEU A 344 4.18 14.03 14.00
N ILE A 345 5.11 13.14 13.64
CA ILE A 345 5.15 12.48 12.34
C ILE A 345 4.59 11.07 12.49
N ARG A 346 3.60 10.72 11.67
CA ARG A 346 2.91 9.42 11.69
C ARG A 346 3.77 8.26 11.19
N THR A 347 4.57 8.48 10.15
CA THR A 347 5.38 7.46 9.45
C THR A 347 6.84 7.51 9.83
#